data_AF-A0A1V3GCD0-F1
#
_entry.id   AF-A0A1V3GCD0-F1
#
_cell.length_a   1.000
_cell.length_b   1.000
_cell.length_c   1.000
_cell.angle_alpha   90.00
_cell.angle_beta   90.00
_cell.angle_gamma   90.00
#
_symmetry.space_group_name_H-M   'P 1'
#
loop_
_entity.id
_entity.type
_entity.pdbx_description
1 polymer ?
#
loop_
_entity_poly.entity_id
_entity_poly.type
_entity_poly.pdbx_seq_one_letter_code
_entity_poly.pdbx_strand_id
1 'polypeptide(L)' 'MDAEQLALNDDVLLLLDIFVILSVDRNPMMGVLVGLLKAVTKDRSLRIAFILLVIVLNMGVRK' A
#
# COMPACT_ATOMS: atom_id res chain seq x y z
N MET A 1 -5.63 -5.30 21.87
CA MET A 1 -4.65 -5.71 20.86
C MET A 1 -3.32 -5.74 21.55
N ASP A 2 -2.67 -6.90 21.55
CA ASP A 2 -1.39 -7.09 22.26
C ASP A 2 -0.28 -6.34 21.51
N ALA A 3 0.66 -5.73 22.24
CA ALA A 3 1.70 -4.87 21.65
C ALA A 3 2.53 -5.58 20.56
N GLU A 4 2.71 -6.89 20.68
CA GLU A 4 3.36 -7.74 19.68
C GLU A 4 2.60 -7.80 18.35
N GLN A 5 1.26 -7.86 18.39
CA GLN A 5 0.43 -7.88 17.18
C GLN A 5 0.48 -6.55 16.45
N LEU A 6 0.64 -5.43 17.19
CA LEU A 6 0.78 -4.12 16.57
C LEU A 6 2.11 -4.03 15.81
N ALA A 7 3.21 -4.50 16.40
CA ALA A 7 4.52 -4.54 15.78
C ALA A 7 4.57 -5.43 14.53
N LEU A 8 4.05 -6.66 14.61
CA LEU A 8 3.95 -7.57 13.47
C LEU A 8 3.17 -6.97 12.29
N ASN A 9 2.06 -6.29 12.59
CA ASN A 9 1.28 -5.66 11.54
C ASN A 9 1.99 -4.47 10.90
N ASP A 10 2.77 -3.70 11.66
CA ASP A 10 3.52 -2.57 11.12
C ASP A 10 4.64 -3.06 10.17
N ASP A 11 5.30 -4.16 10.50
CA ASP A 11 6.28 -4.82 9.61
C ASP A 11 5.63 -5.34 8.32
N VAL A 12 4.45 -5.98 8.43
CA VAL A 12 3.69 -6.48 7.27
C VAL A 12 3.24 -5.31 6.38
N LEU A 13 2.83 -4.18 6.97
CA LEU A 13 2.49 -2.95 6.24
C LEU A 13 3.68 -2.43 5.43
N LEU A 14 4.88 -2.49 6.00
CA LEU A 14 6.12 -2.05 5.35
C LEU A 14 6.46 -2.94 4.13
N LEU A 15 6.29 -4.27 4.28
CA LEU A 15 6.43 -5.21 3.16
C LEU A 15 5.38 -4.98 2.07
N LEU A 16 4.14 -4.73 2.46
CA LEU A 16 3.05 -4.41 1.54
C LEU A 16 3.37 -3.15 0.73
N ASP A 17 3.92 -2.12 1.37
CA ASP A 17 4.32 -0.88 0.71
C ASP A 17 5.41 -1.12 -0.35
N ILE A 18 6.45 -1.90 -0.01
CA ILE A 18 7.51 -2.27 -0.96
C ILE A 18 6.90 -3.02 -2.15
N PHE A 19 6.01 -3.98 -1.88
CA PHE A 19 5.35 -4.76 -2.92
C PHE A 19 4.49 -3.89 -3.85
N VAL A 20 3.77 -2.90 -3.31
CA VAL A 20 2.97 -1.98 -4.12
C VAL A 20 3.87 -1.10 -4.97
N ILE A 21 4.95 -0.55 -4.43
CA ILE A 21 5.91 0.27 -5.21
C ILE A 21 6.47 -0.56 -6.38
N LEU A 22 6.92 -1.79 -6.13
CA LEU A 22 7.44 -2.70 -7.16
C LEU A 22 6.36 -3.13 -8.17
N SER A 23 5.10 -3.28 -7.74
CA SER A 23 4.00 -3.65 -8.62
C SER A 23 3.61 -2.54 -9.60
N VAL A 24 3.99 -1.30 -9.29
CA VAL A 24 3.65 -0.10 -10.04
C VAL A 24 4.80 0.36 -10.96
N ASP A 25 5.90 -0.38 -10.99
CA ASP A 25 7.12 -0.11 -11.76
C ASP A 25 6.88 0.11 -13.27
N ARG A 26 5.78 -0.41 -13.84
CA ARG A 26 5.42 -0.16 -15.24
C ARG A 26 4.89 1.26 -15.53
N ASN A 27 4.47 2.00 -14.51
CA ASN A 27 3.91 3.34 -14.68
C ASN A 27 4.33 4.27 -13.53
N PRO A 28 5.38 5.10 -13.71
CA PRO A 28 5.97 5.89 -12.63
C PRO A 28 4.99 6.87 -11.98
N MET A 29 4.00 7.38 -12.75
CA MET A 29 2.92 8.23 -12.24
C MET A 29 2.07 7.55 -11.15
N MET A 30 1.75 6.26 -11.33
CA MET A 30 1.01 5.51 -10.33
C MET A 30 1.84 5.34 -9.05
N GLY A 31 3.16 5.19 -9.16
CA GLY A 31 4.03 5.00 -8.00
C GLY A 31 4.11 6.25 -7.14
N VAL A 32 4.15 7.42 -7.80
CA VAL A 32 4.07 8.73 -7.15
C VAL A 32 2.72 8.94 -6.47
N LEU A 33 1.62 8.58 -7.13
CA LEU A 33 0.26 8.66 -6.54
C LEU A 33 0.16 7.80 -5.28
N VAL A 34 0.66 6.57 -5.31
CA VAL A 34 0.67 5.69 -4.12
C VAL A 34 1.52 6.30 -3.00
N GLY A 35 2.72 6.79 -3.32
CA GLY A 35 3.63 7.40 -2.35
C GLY A 35 3.05 8.66 -1.70
N LEU A 36 2.47 9.56 -2.49
CA LEU A 36 1.81 10.78 -2.01
C LEU A 36 0.62 10.44 -1.12
N LEU A 37 -0.17 9.46 -1.50
CA LEU A 37 -1.37 9.12 -0.77
C LEU A 37 -1.04 8.42 0.56
N LYS A 38 0.03 7.62 0.59
CA LYS A 38 0.62 7.12 1.84
C LYS A 38 1.15 8.25 2.74
N ALA A 39 1.70 9.31 2.17
CA ALA A 39 2.21 10.46 2.92
C ALA A 39 1.09 11.33 3.52
N VAL A 40 -0.04 11.47 2.82
CA VAL A 40 -1.22 12.22 3.28
C VAL A 40 -2.07 11.40 4.25
N THR A 41 -1.98 10.06 4.20
CA THR A 41 -2.81 9.17 5.03
C THR A 41 -2.10 8.78 6.33
N LYS A 42 -2.55 9.37 7.44
CA LYS A 42 -2.07 9.07 8.80
C LYS A 42 -2.81 7.90 9.46
N ASP A 43 -4.05 7.65 9.04
CA ASP A 43 -4.89 6.57 9.56
C ASP A 43 -4.51 5.20 8.99
N ARG A 44 -4.24 4.25 9.88
CA ARG A 44 -3.80 2.89 9.53
C ARG A 44 -4.85 2.12 8.72
N SER A 45 -6.12 2.23 9.09
CA SER A 45 -7.23 1.58 8.37
C SER A 45 -7.37 2.08 6.94
N LEU A 46 -7.17 3.39 6.73
CA LEU A 46 -7.29 4.03 5.43
C LEU A 46 -6.11 3.64 4.53
N ARG A 47 -4.90 3.48 5.10
CA ARG A 47 -3.72 2.92 4.39
C ARG A 47 -3.98 1.52 3.85
N ILE A 48 -4.53 0.63 4.69
CA ILE A 48 -4.84 -0.75 4.30
C ILE A 48 -5.89 -0.78 3.18
N ALA A 49 -6.96 0.01 3.30
CA ALA A 49 -7.99 0.12 2.27
C ALA A 49 -7.40 0.60 0.94
N PHE A 50 -6.43 1.52 1.00
CA PHE A 50 -5.77 2.04 -0.18
C PHE A 50 -4.87 1.01 -0.87
N ILE A 51 -4.11 0.25 -0.10
CA ILE A 51 -3.25 -0.80 -0.66
C ILE A 51 -4.11 -1.85 -1.37
N LEU A 52 -5.25 -2.24 -0.78
CA LEU A 52 -6.22 -3.13 -1.42
C LEU A 52 -6.77 -2.53 -2.73
N LEU A 53 -7.11 -1.24 -2.73
CA LEU A 53 -7.59 -0.55 -3.94
C LEU A 53 -6.55 -0.58 -5.07
N VAL A 54 -5.27 -0.33 -4.76
CA VAL A 54 -4.18 -0.35 -5.74
C VAL A 54 -3.98 -1.74 -6.33
N ILE A 55 -4.06 -2.78 -5.49
CA ILE A 55 -3.98 -4.18 -5.95
C ILE A 55 -5.13 -4.49 -6.92
N VAL A 56 -6.37 -4.10 -6.58
CA VAL A 56 -7.55 -4.32 -7.43
C VAL A 56 -7.43 -3.57 -8.76
N LEU A 57 -7.01 -2.30 -8.74
CA LEU A 57 -6.80 -1.51 -9.95
C LEU A 57 -5.71 -2.10 -10.84
N ASN A 58 -4.59 -2.56 -10.26
CA ASN A 58 -3.51 -3.16 -11.02
C ASN A 58 -3.93 -4.52 -11.64
N MET A 59 -4.70 -5.34 -10.93
CA MET A 59 -5.28 -6.56 -11.51
C MET A 59 -6.31 -6.26 -12.60
N GLY A 60 -7.15 -5.24 -12.44
CA GLY A 60 -8.17 -4.84 -13.41
C GLY A 60 -7.59 -4.24 -14.70
N VAL A 61 -6.44 -3.55 -14.60
CA VAL A 61 -5.74 -2.93 -15.73
C VAL A 61 -5.01 -3.95 -16.61
N ARG A 62 -4.70 -5.15 -16.11
CA ARG A 62 -4.01 -6.21 -16.88
C ARG A 62 -4.94 -7.06 -17.78
N LYS A 63 -6.16 -6.60 -18.07
CA LYS A 63 -7.06 -7.25 -19.03
C LYS A 63 -6.80 -6.80 -20.46
#